data_AF-A0A0K0CWB0-F1
#
_entry.id   AF-A0A0K0CWB0-F1
#
_cell.length_a   1.000
_cell.length_b   1.000
_cell.length_c   1.000
_cell.angle_alpha   90.00
_cell.angle_beta   90.00
_cell.angle_gamma   90.00
#
_symmetry.space_group_name_H-M   'P 1'
#
loop_
_entity.id
_entity.type
_entity.pdbx_description
1 polymer ?
#
loop_
_entity_poly.entity_id
_entity_poly.type
_entity_poly.pdbx_seq_one_letter_code
_entity_poly.pdbx_strand_id
1 'polypeptide(L)'
;MICQKRLEICGILNFCEDGRHQFGQGVITYASGEIVNWLTTLSDSFRVADDMGKLRLQFKIFHKPLFGWKGSFVVTQVAAERKVSYDHGMEGSIAEDCFFSMIAMKHGYTFDFIEGEMHEKSPFTMWDFLQQRKRWLQGILLTVHSPRIALTHKALLALSLYAWATMPLTSLQVFLCPLFPLPRCLPFDFALSFVGAVNLYMYIFGVVKSFSHKYRNSALRLMIYLTGALMTIPFNIMIENAAVLVGMCGRKDQFYIVNKDIQTV
;
A
#
# COMPACT_ATOMS: atom_id res chain seq x y z
N MET A 1 24.03 2.08 -5.76
CA MET A 1 23.45 0.74 -5.49
C MET A 1 24.10 0.07 -4.27
N ILE A 2 25.43 0.07 -4.11
CA ILE A 2 26.12 -0.56 -2.96
C ILE A 2 25.75 0.07 -1.60
N CYS A 3 25.65 1.40 -1.52
CA CYS A 3 25.30 2.10 -0.28
C CYS A 3 23.86 1.79 0.20
N GLN A 4 22.92 1.57 -0.71
CA GLN A 4 21.50 1.37 -0.38
C GLN A 4 21.19 -0.07 0.05
N LYS A 5 21.80 -1.07 -0.62
CA LYS A 5 21.79 -2.47 -0.16
C LYS A 5 22.38 -2.61 1.25
N ARG A 6 23.37 -1.77 1.60
CA ARG A 6 23.96 -1.74 2.95
C ARG A 6 22.96 -1.22 3.98
N LEU A 7 22.14 -0.23 3.65
CA LEU A 7 21.12 0.32 4.55
C LEU A 7 20.02 -0.69 4.86
N GLU A 8 19.56 -1.47 3.86
CA GLU A 8 18.57 -2.53 4.05
C GLU A 8 19.05 -3.59 5.05
N ILE A 9 20.26 -4.09 4.85
CA ILE A 9 20.86 -5.12 5.71
C ILE A 9 21.09 -4.58 7.12
N CYS A 10 21.61 -3.36 7.26
CA CYS A 10 21.77 -2.72 8.56
C CYS A 10 20.42 -2.54 9.27
N GLY A 11 19.36 -2.17 8.54
CA GLY A 11 18.01 -2.08 9.08
C GLY A 11 17.50 -3.40 9.66
N ILE A 12 17.66 -4.48 8.89
CA ILE A 12 17.29 -5.83 9.33
C ILE A 12 18.10 -6.25 10.56
N LEU A 13 19.42 -6.05 10.54
CA LEU A 13 20.29 -6.40 11.66
C LEU A 13 19.93 -5.62 12.92
N ASN A 14 19.70 -4.32 12.83
CA ASN A 14 19.30 -3.48 13.96
C ASN A 14 17.95 -3.93 14.53
N PHE A 15 16.99 -4.30 13.68
CA PHE A 15 15.70 -4.84 14.12
C PHE A 15 15.87 -6.18 14.86
N CYS A 16 16.70 -7.07 14.32
CA CYS A 16 17.00 -8.36 14.93
C CYS A 16 17.75 -8.21 16.26
N GLU A 17 18.67 -7.25 16.36
CA GLU A 17 19.47 -6.97 17.56
C GLU A 17 18.63 -6.34 18.68
N ASP A 18 17.71 -5.43 18.35
CA ASP A 18 16.81 -4.84 19.35
C ASP A 18 15.86 -5.90 19.94
N GLY A 19 15.33 -6.81 19.10
CA GLY A 19 14.62 -8.02 19.54
C GLY A 19 13.33 -7.80 20.35
N ARG A 20 12.84 -6.55 20.47
CA ARG A 20 11.65 -6.18 21.26
C ARG A 20 10.34 -6.62 20.60
N HIS A 21 10.33 -6.65 19.28
CA HIS A 21 9.14 -6.91 18.46
C HIS A 21 9.35 -8.12 17.55
N GLN A 22 8.31 -8.92 17.35
CA GLN A 22 8.43 -10.21 16.64
C GLN A 22 8.29 -10.07 15.13
N PHE A 23 7.67 -8.98 14.68
CA PHE A 23 7.39 -8.72 13.27
C PHE A 23 7.83 -7.32 12.89
N GLY A 24 8.52 -7.21 11.76
CA GLY A 24 9.04 -5.97 11.23
C GLY A 24 8.54 -5.72 9.83
N GLN A 25 8.29 -4.46 9.48
CA GLN A 25 7.99 -4.02 8.10
C GLN A 25 8.80 -2.78 7.76
N GLY A 26 9.51 -2.76 6.63
CA GLY A 26 10.21 -1.56 6.14
C GLY A 26 9.50 -0.88 4.97
N VAL A 27 10.08 0.18 4.40
CA VAL A 27 9.55 0.88 3.20
C VAL A 27 10.04 0.24 1.90
N ILE A 28 9.18 0.22 0.88
CA ILE A 28 9.54 -0.25 -0.46
C ILE A 28 9.51 0.90 -1.44
N THR A 29 10.46 0.90 -2.38
CA THR A 29 10.55 1.89 -3.44
C THR A 29 10.57 1.21 -4.81
N TYR A 30 9.93 1.84 -5.79
CA TYR A 30 9.70 1.23 -7.11
C TYR A 30 10.62 1.78 -8.22
N ALA A 31 11.39 2.83 -7.95
CA ALA A 31 12.10 3.62 -8.96
C ALA A 31 13.60 3.31 -9.14
N SER A 32 14.12 2.28 -8.45
CA SER A 32 15.57 2.03 -8.38
C SER A 32 16.12 1.30 -9.62
N GLY A 33 15.33 0.37 -10.18
CA GLY A 33 15.72 -0.45 -11.33
C GLY A 33 15.42 0.16 -12.70
N GLU A 34 15.47 -0.68 -13.74
CA GLU A 34 14.90 -0.37 -15.05
C GLU A 34 13.38 -0.25 -14.95
N ILE A 35 12.86 0.91 -15.35
CA ILE A 35 11.43 1.19 -15.31
C ILE A 35 10.83 0.72 -16.63
N VAL A 36 10.14 -0.42 -16.56
CA VAL A 36 9.45 -1.02 -17.71
C VAL A 36 8.22 -0.21 -18.09
N ASN A 37 7.43 0.20 -17.08
CA ASN A 37 6.23 1.00 -17.29
C ASN A 37 6.22 2.20 -16.34
N TRP A 38 6.34 3.39 -16.91
CA TRP A 38 6.37 4.65 -16.15
C TRP A 38 5.01 4.98 -15.52
N LEU A 39 3.91 4.63 -16.18
CA LEU A 39 2.56 4.95 -15.71
C LEU A 39 2.25 4.22 -14.40
N THR A 40 2.51 2.91 -14.34
CA THR A 40 2.31 2.10 -13.13
C THR A 40 3.31 2.45 -12.04
N THR A 41 4.58 2.68 -12.39
CA THR A 41 5.63 3.06 -11.43
C THR A 41 5.37 4.41 -10.75
N LEU A 42 4.92 5.41 -11.51
CA LEU A 42 4.53 6.71 -10.94
C LEU A 42 3.26 6.58 -10.10
N SER A 43 2.31 5.75 -10.51
CA SER A 43 1.09 5.46 -9.72
C SER A 43 1.43 4.78 -8.38
N ASP A 44 2.38 3.84 -8.37
CA ASP A 44 2.85 3.17 -7.14
C ASP A 44 3.73 4.05 -6.25
N SER A 45 4.20 5.20 -6.72
CA SER A 45 5.00 6.12 -5.90
C SER A 45 4.22 6.64 -4.69
N PHE A 46 2.88 6.73 -4.79
CA PHE A 46 2.00 7.02 -3.65
C PHE A 46 2.22 6.07 -2.47
N ARG A 47 2.51 4.78 -2.74
CA ARG A 47 2.71 3.77 -1.69
C ARG A 47 3.94 4.04 -0.83
N VAL A 48 4.96 4.70 -1.38
CA VAL A 48 6.15 5.10 -0.63
C VAL A 48 5.79 6.11 0.46
N ALA A 49 4.86 7.03 0.17
CA ALA A 49 4.37 7.97 1.15
C ALA A 49 3.47 7.29 2.20
N ASP A 50 2.65 6.33 1.79
CA ASP A 50 1.81 5.54 2.72
C ASP A 50 2.67 4.70 3.70
N ASP A 51 3.72 4.06 3.18
CA ASP A 51 4.71 3.33 3.98
C ASP A 51 5.39 4.23 5.03
N MET A 52 5.91 5.38 4.58
CA MET A 52 6.69 6.30 5.42
C MET A 52 5.82 7.13 6.36
N GLY A 53 4.53 7.27 6.06
CA GLY A 53 3.54 7.98 6.86
C GLY A 53 2.73 7.02 7.72
N LYS A 54 1.60 6.55 7.20
CA LYS A 54 0.60 5.76 7.93
C LYS A 54 1.20 4.48 8.51
N LEU A 55 1.95 3.71 7.72
CA LEU A 55 2.47 2.41 8.19
C LEU A 55 3.63 2.58 9.18
N ARG A 56 4.53 3.53 8.94
CA ARG A 56 5.57 3.86 9.92
C ARG A 56 4.99 4.33 11.25
N LEU A 57 3.99 5.21 11.20
CA LEU A 57 3.33 5.72 12.39
C LEU A 57 2.69 4.60 13.22
N GLN A 58 1.94 3.70 12.58
CA GLN A 58 1.26 2.62 13.31
C GLN A 58 2.24 1.67 13.99
N PHE A 59 3.39 1.42 13.37
CA PHE A 59 4.38 0.49 13.91
C PHE A 59 5.29 1.13 14.94
N LYS A 60 5.65 2.41 14.80
CA LYS A 60 6.51 3.10 15.78
C LYS A 60 5.76 3.56 17.03
N ILE A 61 4.47 3.86 16.95
CA ILE A 61 3.68 4.35 18.09
C ILE A 61 2.84 3.25 18.71
N PHE A 62 2.06 2.52 17.90
CA PHE A 62 1.09 1.55 18.42
C PHE A 62 1.63 0.12 18.43
N HIS A 63 2.72 -0.15 17.71
CA HIS A 63 3.30 -1.47 17.50
C HIS A 63 2.30 -2.52 17.01
N LYS A 64 1.32 -2.09 16.20
CA LYS A 64 0.18 -2.89 15.75
C LYS A 64 -0.17 -2.61 14.28
N PRO A 65 -0.60 -3.63 13.51
CA PRO A 65 -0.96 -3.50 12.10
C PRO A 65 -2.39 -2.95 11.92
N LEU A 66 -2.68 -1.76 12.46
CA LEU A 66 -4.04 -1.20 12.53
C LEU A 66 -4.71 -0.98 11.15
N PHE A 67 -3.93 -0.53 10.16
CA PHE A 67 -4.35 -0.27 8.79
C PHE A 67 -3.87 -1.35 7.80
N GLY A 68 -3.54 -2.52 8.33
CA GLY A 68 -2.98 -3.64 7.57
C GLY A 68 -1.46 -3.72 7.66
N TRP A 69 -0.94 -4.77 7.05
CA TRP A 69 0.47 -5.13 6.97
C TRP A 69 0.73 -5.65 5.56
N LYS A 70 1.84 -5.23 4.96
CA LYS A 70 2.20 -5.65 3.60
C LYS A 70 3.15 -6.85 3.68
N GLY A 71 3.03 -7.78 2.73
CA GLY A 71 3.86 -8.98 2.66
C GLY A 71 5.27 -8.79 2.10
N SER A 72 5.68 -7.56 1.79
CA SER A 72 6.98 -7.28 1.18
C SER A 72 7.87 -6.48 2.14
N PHE A 73 9.18 -6.76 2.11
CA PHE A 73 10.18 -6.23 3.04
C PHE A 73 9.77 -6.37 4.51
N VAL A 74 9.56 -7.62 4.90
CA VAL A 74 9.18 -8.01 6.26
C VAL A 74 10.27 -8.86 6.91
N VAL A 75 10.39 -8.77 8.22
CA VAL A 75 11.24 -9.65 9.03
C VAL A 75 10.36 -10.25 10.11
N THR A 76 10.38 -11.57 10.23
CA THR A 76 9.53 -12.30 11.17
C THR A 76 10.38 -13.21 12.04
N GLN A 77 10.16 -13.17 13.35
CA GLN A 77 10.78 -14.11 14.27
C GLN A 77 10.22 -15.52 14.01
N VAL A 78 11.10 -16.48 13.71
CA VAL A 78 10.73 -17.85 13.31
C VAL A 78 9.79 -18.53 14.31
N ALA A 79 10.04 -18.37 15.62
CA ALA A 79 9.19 -18.98 16.64
C ALA A 79 7.76 -18.41 16.65
N ALA A 80 7.62 -17.09 16.44
CA ALA A 80 6.32 -16.42 16.37
C ALA A 80 5.61 -16.74 15.06
N GLU A 81 6.34 -16.72 13.94
CA GLU A 81 5.83 -17.08 12.61
C GLU A 81 5.29 -18.51 12.59
N ARG A 82 6.03 -19.50 13.12
CA ARG A 82 5.54 -20.89 13.23
C ARG A 82 4.29 -21.05 14.09
N LYS A 83 4.13 -20.21 15.11
CA LYS A 83 2.95 -20.26 15.99
C LYS A 83 1.71 -19.67 15.33
N VAL A 84 1.87 -18.59 14.57
CA VAL A 84 0.78 -17.94 13.86
C VAL A 84 0.45 -18.69 12.57
N SER A 85 1.48 -19.14 11.83
CA SER A 85 1.45 -19.72 10.49
C SER A 85 0.90 -18.77 9.43
N TYR A 86 1.39 -18.85 8.19
CA TYR A 86 0.72 -18.19 7.05
C TYR A 86 -0.44 -19.03 6.50
N ASP A 87 -0.48 -20.33 6.81
CA ASP A 87 -1.53 -21.23 6.35
C ASP A 87 -2.80 -21.10 7.21
N HIS A 88 -3.70 -20.23 6.75
CA HIS A 88 -5.02 -20.01 7.35
C HIS A 88 -6.17 -20.60 6.51
N GLY A 89 -5.85 -21.42 5.50
CA GLY A 89 -6.81 -21.91 4.51
C GLY A 89 -7.30 -20.84 3.53
N MET A 90 -8.31 -21.21 2.73
CA MET A 90 -8.74 -20.46 1.54
C MET A 90 -9.08 -18.98 1.78
N GLU A 91 -9.70 -18.63 2.91
CA GLU A 91 -10.06 -17.24 3.22
C GLU A 91 -8.83 -16.34 3.44
N GLY A 92 -7.74 -16.92 3.97
CA GLY A 92 -6.50 -16.21 4.23
C GLY A 92 -5.58 -16.14 3.01
N SER A 93 -5.76 -17.01 2.00
CA SER A 93 -4.80 -17.16 0.90
C SER A 93 -4.72 -15.99 -0.08
N ILE A 94 -5.69 -15.07 -0.09
CA ILE A 94 -5.72 -13.97 -1.08
C ILE A 94 -4.91 -12.74 -0.61
N ALA A 95 -4.99 -12.46 0.68
CA ALA A 95 -4.17 -11.48 1.38
C ALA A 95 -3.59 -12.13 2.63
N GLU A 96 -2.66 -13.07 2.39
CA GLU A 96 -2.04 -13.89 3.43
C GLU A 96 -1.31 -13.04 4.46
N ASP A 97 -0.67 -11.96 4.01
CA ASP A 97 -0.02 -10.95 4.82
C ASP A 97 -1.01 -10.27 5.78
N CYS A 98 -2.09 -9.72 5.22
CA CYS A 98 -3.09 -9.01 5.99
C CYS A 98 -3.74 -9.96 7.02
N PHE A 99 -4.12 -11.16 6.60
CA PHE A 99 -4.74 -12.14 7.50
C PHE A 99 -3.78 -12.57 8.62
N PHE A 100 -2.53 -12.90 8.27
CA PHE A 100 -1.47 -13.23 9.23
C PHE A 100 -1.32 -12.13 10.28
N SER A 101 -1.24 -10.86 9.85
CA SER A 101 -1.00 -9.75 10.76
C SER A 101 -2.11 -9.57 11.80
N MET A 102 -3.37 -9.79 11.40
CA MET A 102 -4.52 -9.70 12.29
C MET A 102 -4.54 -10.85 13.30
N ILE A 103 -4.18 -12.06 12.87
CA ILE A 103 -4.07 -13.21 13.77
C ILE A 103 -2.87 -13.06 14.71
N ALA A 104 -1.72 -12.56 14.23
CA ALA A 104 -0.57 -12.24 15.05
C ALA A 104 -0.92 -11.21 16.13
N MET A 105 -1.64 -10.14 15.77
CA MET A 105 -2.12 -9.14 16.72
C MET A 105 -3.11 -9.75 17.73
N LYS A 106 -4.00 -10.64 17.30
CA LYS A 106 -4.91 -11.40 18.19
C LYS A 106 -4.15 -12.26 19.20
N HIS A 107 -3.00 -12.81 18.81
CA HIS A 107 -2.11 -13.58 19.71
C HIS A 107 -1.25 -12.69 20.62
N GLY A 108 -1.41 -11.36 20.55
CA GLY A 108 -0.68 -10.40 21.38
C GLY A 108 0.73 -10.08 20.88
N TYR A 109 1.09 -10.50 19.67
CA TYR A 109 2.37 -10.14 19.08
C TYR A 109 2.39 -8.67 18.65
N THR A 110 3.59 -8.11 18.65
CA THR A 110 3.82 -6.70 18.33
C THR A 110 4.69 -6.53 17.10
N PHE A 111 4.54 -5.37 16.46
CA PHE A 111 5.16 -5.03 15.19
C PHE A 111 6.04 -3.79 15.34
N ASP A 112 7.09 -3.67 14.55
CA ASP A 112 7.87 -2.43 14.43
C ASP A 112 8.23 -2.12 12.97
N PHE A 113 8.62 -0.86 12.74
CA PHE A 113 9.09 -0.40 11.45
C PHE A 113 10.60 -0.61 11.32
N ILE A 114 11.00 -1.29 10.25
CA ILE A 114 12.41 -1.54 9.93
C ILE A 114 12.98 -0.32 9.21
N GLU A 115 14.04 0.25 9.77
CA GLU A 115 14.73 1.40 9.17
C GLU A 115 15.60 0.93 7.99
N GLY A 116 15.08 1.05 6.78
CA GLY A 116 15.76 0.65 5.54
C GLY A 116 14.82 0.81 4.36
N GLU A 117 15.33 0.66 3.13
CA GLU A 117 14.53 0.81 1.91
C GLU A 117 14.78 -0.33 0.94
N MET A 118 13.79 -1.19 0.71
CA MET A 118 13.91 -2.28 -0.26
C MET A 118 13.41 -1.84 -1.63
N HIS A 119 14.02 -2.36 -2.68
CA HIS A 119 13.64 -2.06 -4.06
C HIS A 119 12.75 -3.16 -4.65
N GLU A 120 11.58 -2.76 -5.14
CA GLU A 120 10.64 -3.66 -5.83
C GLU A 120 10.30 -3.12 -7.22
N LYS A 121 9.73 -3.95 -8.09
CA LYS A 121 9.17 -3.54 -9.38
C LYS A 121 7.65 -3.43 -9.31
N SER A 122 7.12 -2.33 -9.86
CA SER A 122 5.69 -2.13 -10.12
C SER A 122 5.21 -3.09 -11.23
N PRO A 123 3.90 -3.44 -11.31
CA PRO A 123 3.35 -4.20 -12.42
C PRO A 123 3.71 -3.61 -13.79
N PHE A 124 3.98 -4.47 -14.77
CA PHE A 124 4.44 -4.04 -16.09
C PHE A 124 3.30 -3.63 -17.02
N THR A 125 2.09 -4.17 -16.80
CA THR A 125 0.90 -3.83 -17.60
C THR A 125 -0.20 -3.20 -16.74
N MET A 126 -1.10 -2.45 -17.40
CA MET A 126 -2.27 -1.87 -16.72
C MET A 126 -3.24 -2.95 -16.23
N TRP A 127 -3.34 -4.07 -16.95
CA TRP A 127 -4.16 -5.20 -16.54
C TRP A 127 -3.64 -5.86 -15.26
N ASP A 128 -2.32 -6.10 -15.19
CA ASP A 128 -1.68 -6.61 -13.98
C ASP A 128 -1.87 -5.67 -12.80
N PHE A 129 -1.78 -4.37 -13.04
CA PHE A 129 -2.01 -3.34 -12.04
C PHE A 129 -3.44 -3.41 -11.49
N LEU A 130 -4.46 -3.46 -12.37
CA LEU A 130 -5.86 -3.61 -11.97
C LEU A 130 -6.09 -4.91 -11.19
N GLN A 131 -5.55 -6.03 -11.67
CA GLN A 131 -5.72 -7.33 -11.02
C GLN A 131 -5.07 -7.38 -9.65
N GLN A 132 -3.92 -6.70 -9.47
CA GLN A 132 -3.28 -6.56 -8.16
C GLN A 132 -4.17 -5.78 -7.18
N ARG A 133 -4.74 -4.64 -7.60
CA ARG A 133 -5.66 -3.85 -6.76
C ARG A 133 -6.94 -4.61 -6.43
N LYS A 134 -7.51 -5.32 -7.41
CA LYS A 134 -8.66 -6.21 -7.23
C LYS A 134 -8.35 -7.26 -6.15
N ARG A 135 -7.20 -7.92 -6.22
CA ARG A 135 -6.77 -8.94 -5.26
C ARG A 135 -6.67 -8.38 -3.85
N TRP A 136 -6.05 -7.21 -3.67
CA TRP A 136 -5.94 -6.58 -2.35
C TRP A 136 -7.30 -6.25 -1.76
N LEU A 137 -8.21 -5.67 -2.54
CA LEU A 137 -9.56 -5.37 -2.09
C LEU A 137 -10.30 -6.64 -1.64
N GLN A 138 -10.27 -7.69 -2.47
CA GLN A 138 -10.94 -8.97 -2.17
C GLN A 138 -10.33 -9.64 -0.94
N GLY A 139 -9.00 -9.65 -0.82
CA GLY A 139 -8.31 -10.23 0.33
C GLY A 139 -8.61 -9.49 1.64
N ILE A 140 -8.57 -8.15 1.64
CA ILE A 140 -8.93 -7.36 2.82
C ILE A 140 -10.41 -7.54 3.17
N LEU A 141 -11.30 -7.64 2.17
CA LEU A 141 -12.73 -7.92 2.39
C LEU A 141 -12.93 -9.27 3.09
N LEU A 142 -12.22 -10.32 2.69
CA LEU A 142 -12.27 -11.63 3.34
C LEU A 142 -11.75 -11.55 4.78
N THR A 143 -10.60 -10.89 5.00
CA THR A 143 -10.03 -10.70 6.35
C THR A 143 -10.97 -9.94 7.29
N VAL A 144 -11.59 -8.86 6.80
CA VAL A 144 -12.54 -8.05 7.58
C VAL A 144 -13.81 -8.83 7.93
N HIS A 145 -14.28 -9.72 7.06
CA HIS A 145 -15.50 -10.50 7.30
C HIS A 145 -15.24 -11.84 8.00
N SER A 146 -13.99 -12.28 8.14
CA SER A 146 -13.70 -13.57 8.77
C SER A 146 -14.09 -13.57 10.26
N PRO A 147 -14.85 -14.56 10.74
CA PRO A 147 -15.25 -14.67 12.15
C PRO A 147 -14.09 -15.04 13.07
N ARG A 148 -12.95 -15.49 12.51
CA ARG A 148 -11.77 -15.92 13.28
C ARG A 148 -11.06 -14.75 13.99
N ILE A 149 -11.27 -13.53 13.53
CA ILE A 149 -10.65 -12.30 14.03
C ILE A 149 -11.74 -11.42 14.67
N ALA A 150 -11.54 -11.04 15.93
CA ALA A 150 -12.49 -10.19 16.64
C ALA A 150 -12.56 -8.78 16.02
N LEU A 151 -13.75 -8.16 16.03
CA LEU A 151 -14.00 -6.88 15.36
C LEU A 151 -13.07 -5.75 15.85
N THR A 152 -12.70 -5.76 17.13
CA THR A 152 -11.78 -4.77 17.73
C THR A 152 -10.42 -4.73 17.05
N HIS A 153 -9.93 -5.87 16.56
CA HIS A 153 -8.63 -5.99 15.90
C HIS A 153 -8.69 -5.52 14.44
N LYS A 154 -9.86 -5.60 13.80
CA LYS A 154 -10.05 -5.30 12.38
C LYS A 154 -10.88 -4.04 12.12
N ALA A 155 -11.27 -3.29 13.15
CA ALA A 155 -12.15 -2.12 13.00
C ALA A 155 -11.52 -1.01 12.14
N LEU A 156 -10.25 -0.66 12.38
CA LEU A 156 -9.54 0.35 11.59
C LEU A 156 -9.24 -0.14 10.17
N LEU A 157 -8.89 -1.41 10.01
CA LEU A 157 -8.77 -2.04 8.70
C LEU A 157 -10.09 -2.01 7.92
N ALA A 158 -11.22 -2.32 8.59
CA ALA A 158 -12.55 -2.26 8.00
C ALA A 158 -12.91 -0.83 7.58
N LEU A 159 -12.63 0.17 8.42
CA LEU A 159 -12.83 1.57 8.08
C LEU A 159 -12.04 1.96 6.83
N SER A 160 -10.76 1.57 6.76
CA SER A 160 -9.91 1.82 5.59
C SER A 160 -10.43 1.11 4.33
N LEU A 161 -10.90 -0.14 4.48
CA LEU A 161 -11.48 -0.91 3.38
C LEU A 161 -12.74 -0.24 2.84
N TYR A 162 -13.67 0.14 3.71
CA TYR A 162 -14.93 0.73 3.27
C TYR A 162 -14.74 2.14 2.71
N ALA A 163 -13.79 2.92 3.24
CA ALA A 163 -13.39 4.19 2.62
C ALA A 163 -12.94 3.98 1.17
N TRP A 164 -12.12 2.95 0.92
CA TRP A 164 -11.68 2.59 -0.44
C TRP A 164 -12.83 2.01 -1.29
N ALA A 165 -13.70 1.16 -0.73
CA ALA A 165 -14.85 0.60 -1.43
C ALA A 165 -15.87 1.67 -1.84
N THR A 166 -15.96 2.78 -1.10
CA THR A 166 -16.81 3.94 -1.47
C THR A 166 -16.17 4.89 -2.46
N MET A 167 -14.91 4.66 -2.86
CA MET A 167 -14.18 5.55 -3.78
C MET A 167 -14.90 5.80 -5.12
N PRO A 168 -15.61 4.83 -5.74
CA PRO A 168 -16.40 5.08 -6.96
C PRO A 168 -17.49 6.13 -6.75
N LEU A 169 -18.14 6.13 -5.59
CA LEU A 169 -19.18 7.11 -5.26
C LEU A 169 -18.57 8.50 -5.05
N THR A 170 -17.46 8.60 -4.31
CA THR A 170 -16.79 9.89 -4.08
C THR A 170 -16.16 10.44 -5.36
N SER A 171 -15.65 9.58 -6.24
CA SER A 171 -15.09 9.99 -7.53
C SER A 171 -16.18 10.49 -8.48
N LEU A 172 -17.37 9.85 -8.48
CA LEU A 172 -18.51 10.27 -9.28
C LEU A 172 -18.99 11.68 -8.87
N GLN A 173 -18.82 12.04 -7.59
CA GLN A 173 -19.18 13.37 -7.09
C GLN A 173 -18.43 14.50 -7.80
N VAL A 174 -17.22 14.27 -8.32
CA VAL A 174 -16.48 15.26 -9.13
C VAL A 174 -17.26 15.66 -10.38
N PHE A 175 -18.03 14.73 -10.97
CA PHE A 175 -18.87 14.98 -12.15
C PHE A 175 -20.28 15.43 -11.78
N LEU A 176 -20.84 14.93 -10.67
CA LEU A 176 -22.20 15.27 -10.24
C LEU A 176 -22.30 16.66 -9.62
N CYS A 177 -21.31 17.12 -8.84
CA CYS A 177 -21.37 18.42 -8.17
C CYS A 177 -21.51 19.61 -9.14
N PRO A 178 -20.80 19.66 -10.29
CA PRO A 178 -21.03 20.71 -11.29
C PRO A 178 -22.42 20.67 -11.92
N LEU A 179 -23.03 19.48 -12.04
CA LEU A 179 -24.35 19.29 -12.67
C LEU A 179 -25.50 19.56 -11.69
N PHE A 180 -25.30 19.22 -10.41
CA PHE A 180 -26.27 19.33 -9.33
C PHE A 180 -25.60 19.96 -8.09
N PRO A 181 -25.47 21.30 -8.05
CA PRO A 181 -24.80 21.97 -6.95
C PRO A 181 -25.59 21.81 -5.65
N LEU A 182 -25.00 21.10 -4.69
CA LEU A 182 -25.52 20.98 -3.33
C LEU A 182 -25.22 22.25 -2.52
N PRO A 183 -26.02 22.56 -1.48
CA PRO A 183 -25.73 23.68 -0.59
C PRO A 183 -24.35 23.51 0.08
N ARG A 184 -23.57 24.58 0.10
CA ARG A 184 -22.21 24.59 0.67
C ARG A 184 -22.24 24.23 2.15
N CYS A 185 -21.38 23.30 2.55
CA CYS A 185 -21.20 22.90 3.94
C CYS A 185 -19.71 22.99 4.28
N LEU A 186 -19.31 24.09 4.92
CA LEU A 186 -17.90 24.42 5.15
C LEU A 186 -17.07 23.30 5.81
N PRO A 187 -17.55 22.60 6.85
CA PRO A 187 -16.80 21.49 7.44
C PRO A 187 -16.58 20.33 6.46
N PHE A 188 -17.57 20.04 5.63
CA PHE A 188 -17.50 18.97 4.63
C PHE A 188 -16.56 19.35 3.49
N ASP A 189 -16.68 20.58 2.98
CA ASP A 189 -15.82 21.11 1.92
C ASP A 189 -14.36 21.16 2.37
N PHE A 190 -14.11 21.55 3.63
CA PHE A 190 -12.78 21.53 4.23
C PHE A 190 -12.22 20.10 4.33
N ALA A 191 -13.01 19.15 4.86
CA ALA A 191 -12.58 17.76 5.00
C ALA A 191 -12.24 17.13 3.63
N LEU A 192 -13.08 17.35 2.63
CA LEU A 192 -12.85 16.86 1.27
C LEU A 192 -11.59 17.49 0.66
N SER A 193 -11.44 18.80 0.78
CA SER A 193 -10.25 19.53 0.30
C SER A 193 -8.97 19.08 1.00
N PHE A 194 -9.04 18.80 2.31
CA PHE A 194 -7.94 18.28 3.10
C PHE A 194 -7.53 16.88 2.64
N VAL A 195 -8.49 15.98 2.43
CA VAL A 195 -8.20 14.64 1.88
C VAL A 195 -7.55 14.74 0.50
N GLY A 196 -8.06 15.61 -0.38
CA GLY A 196 -7.44 15.87 -1.68
C GLY A 196 -6.01 16.40 -1.58
N ALA A 197 -5.77 17.36 -0.69
CA ALA A 197 -4.44 17.94 -0.46
C ALA A 197 -3.45 16.90 0.10
N VAL A 198 -3.88 16.05 1.03
CA VAL A 198 -3.06 14.97 1.57
C VAL A 198 -2.71 13.94 0.49
N ASN A 199 -3.68 13.56 -0.37
CA ASN A 199 -3.40 12.66 -1.49
C ASN A 199 -2.39 13.27 -2.47
N LEU A 200 -2.56 14.55 -2.82
CA LEU A 200 -1.62 15.27 -3.67
C LEU A 200 -0.20 15.29 -3.05
N TYR A 201 -0.11 15.60 -1.76
CA TYR A 201 1.14 15.55 -1.00
C TYR A 201 1.78 14.17 -1.05
N MET A 202 1.01 13.08 -0.89
CA MET A 202 1.54 11.71 -0.94
C MET A 202 2.16 11.38 -2.30
N TYR A 203 1.55 11.80 -3.41
CA TYR A 203 2.16 11.65 -4.74
C TYR A 203 3.47 12.43 -4.86
N ILE A 204 3.46 13.71 -4.47
CA ILE A 204 4.65 14.58 -4.53
C ILE A 204 5.78 13.97 -3.69
N PHE A 205 5.51 13.65 -2.42
CA PHE A 205 6.48 13.06 -1.51
C PHE A 205 7.00 11.72 -2.02
N GLY A 206 6.11 10.86 -2.51
CA GLY A 206 6.46 9.54 -3.03
C GLY A 206 7.44 9.60 -4.21
N VAL A 207 7.20 10.50 -5.17
CA VAL A 207 8.09 10.75 -6.31
C VAL A 207 9.42 11.34 -5.84
N VAL A 208 9.37 12.41 -5.02
CA VAL A 208 10.58 13.03 -4.50
C VAL A 208 11.42 11.99 -3.76
N LYS A 209 10.83 11.20 -2.88
CA LYS A 209 11.56 10.19 -2.11
C LYS A 209 12.14 9.08 -3.00
N SER A 210 11.38 8.64 -4.01
CA SER A 210 11.79 7.56 -4.91
C SER A 210 12.89 7.97 -5.88
N PHE A 211 12.87 9.22 -6.37
CA PHE A 211 13.75 9.69 -7.44
C PHE A 211 14.87 10.63 -6.97
N SER A 212 14.76 11.23 -5.77
CA SER A 212 15.73 12.22 -5.26
C SER A 212 17.15 11.66 -5.19
N HIS A 213 17.34 10.40 -4.78
CA HIS A 213 18.67 9.80 -4.71
C HIS A 213 19.31 9.62 -6.10
N LYS A 214 18.52 9.36 -7.15
CA LYS A 214 19.00 9.09 -8.52
C LYS A 214 19.20 10.38 -9.34
N TYR A 215 18.39 11.40 -9.09
CA TYR A 215 18.36 12.63 -9.91
C TYR A 215 18.63 13.92 -9.12
N ARG A 216 19.31 13.83 -7.97
CA ARG A 216 19.66 14.97 -7.09
C ARG A 216 20.28 16.15 -7.84
N ASN A 217 21.04 15.89 -8.90
CA ASN A 217 21.76 16.90 -9.68
C ASN A 217 20.97 17.45 -10.89
N SER A 218 19.72 17.03 -11.09
CA SER A 218 18.91 17.45 -12.24
C SER A 218 17.49 17.80 -11.81
N ALA A 219 17.31 18.99 -11.24
CA ALA A 219 16.02 19.52 -10.81
C ALA A 219 14.96 19.47 -11.93
N LEU A 220 15.37 19.74 -13.19
CA LEU A 220 14.47 19.65 -14.34
C LEU A 220 13.88 18.25 -14.53
N ARG A 221 14.70 17.19 -14.38
CA ARG A 221 14.23 15.80 -14.50
C ARG A 221 13.27 15.45 -13.37
N LEU A 222 13.56 15.89 -12.15
CA LEU A 222 12.67 15.71 -11.02
C LEU A 222 11.32 16.41 -11.24
N MET A 223 11.33 17.64 -11.77
CA MET A 223 10.10 18.37 -12.13
C MET A 223 9.31 17.64 -13.23
N ILE A 224 9.97 17.08 -14.24
CA ILE A 224 9.30 16.28 -15.28
C ILE A 224 8.62 15.05 -14.66
N TYR A 225 9.29 14.31 -13.79
CA TYR A 225 8.69 13.15 -13.13
C TYR A 225 7.57 13.53 -12.16
N LEU A 226 7.70 14.67 -11.49
CA LEU A 226 6.66 15.21 -10.62
C LEU A 226 5.41 15.54 -11.43
N THR A 227 5.55 16.32 -12.50
CA THR A 227 4.45 16.62 -13.41
C THR A 227 3.85 15.35 -14.00
N GLY A 228 4.70 14.39 -14.41
CA GLY A 228 4.27 13.07 -14.86
C GLY A 228 3.38 12.37 -13.84
N ALA A 229 3.81 12.29 -12.57
CA ALA A 229 3.03 11.66 -11.52
C ALA A 229 1.70 12.36 -11.26
N LEU A 230 1.67 13.70 -11.30
CA LEU A 230 0.42 14.46 -11.19
C LEU A 230 -0.54 14.14 -12.34
N MET A 231 -0.02 13.99 -13.56
CA MET A 231 -0.82 13.57 -14.72
C MET A 231 -1.28 12.11 -14.63
N THR A 232 -0.62 11.25 -13.84
CA THR A 232 -1.08 9.86 -13.60
C THR A 232 -2.21 9.75 -12.58
N ILE A 233 -2.54 10.81 -11.81
CA ILE A 233 -3.59 10.76 -10.78
C ILE A 233 -4.96 10.37 -11.36
N PRO A 234 -5.46 10.99 -12.45
CA PRO A 234 -6.75 10.60 -13.03
C PRO A 234 -6.75 9.14 -13.49
N PHE A 235 -5.65 8.68 -14.08
CA PHE A 235 -5.48 7.28 -14.48
C PHE A 235 -5.57 6.34 -13.27
N ASN A 236 -4.86 6.66 -12.18
CA ASN A 236 -4.90 5.84 -10.97
C ASN A 236 -6.32 5.79 -10.37
N ILE A 237 -7.03 6.92 -10.32
CA ILE A 237 -8.43 6.97 -9.86
C ILE A 237 -9.32 6.07 -10.73
N MET A 238 -9.15 6.09 -12.05
CA MET A 238 -9.91 5.23 -12.96
C MET A 238 -9.65 3.74 -12.71
N ILE A 239 -8.37 3.33 -12.59
CA ILE A 239 -8.03 1.92 -12.34
C ILE A 239 -8.50 1.47 -10.97
N GLU A 240 -8.32 2.28 -9.93
CA GLU A 240 -8.77 1.95 -8.58
C GLU A 240 -10.31 1.82 -8.53
N ASN A 241 -11.05 2.70 -9.21
CA ASN A 241 -12.52 2.57 -9.34
C ASN A 241 -12.91 1.29 -10.08
N ALA A 242 -12.24 0.97 -11.19
CA ALA A 242 -12.48 -0.26 -11.93
C ALA A 242 -12.16 -1.50 -11.07
N ALA A 243 -11.06 -1.47 -10.31
CA ALA A 243 -10.68 -2.53 -9.39
C ALA A 243 -11.68 -2.73 -8.27
N VAL A 244 -12.28 -1.65 -7.74
CA VAL A 244 -13.37 -1.72 -6.75
C VAL A 244 -14.62 -2.37 -7.34
N LEU A 245 -15.09 -1.88 -8.49
CA LEU A 245 -16.29 -2.43 -9.14
C LEU A 245 -16.11 -3.91 -9.52
N VAL A 246 -14.99 -4.25 -10.15
CA VAL A 246 -14.67 -5.63 -10.55
C VAL A 246 -14.39 -6.51 -9.32
N GLY A 247 -13.77 -5.98 -8.27
CA GLY A 247 -13.46 -6.72 -7.05
C GLY A 247 -14.70 -7.03 -6.20
N MET A 248 -15.65 -6.11 -6.14
CA MET A 248 -16.93 -6.30 -5.44
C MET A 248 -17.88 -7.23 -6.21
N CYS A 249 -17.94 -7.11 -7.55
CA CYS A 249 -18.83 -7.92 -8.40
C CYS A 249 -18.22 -9.25 -8.86
N GLY A 250 -16.88 -9.38 -8.84
CA GLY A 250 -16.16 -10.55 -9.34
C GLY A 250 -16.07 -11.70 -8.35
N ARG A 251 -15.76 -12.89 -8.87
CA ARG A 251 -15.50 -14.06 -8.03
C ARG A 251 -14.26 -13.82 -7.15
N LYS A 252 -14.35 -14.25 -5.88
CA LYS A 252 -13.35 -14.01 -4.83
C LYS A 252 -12.44 -15.24 -4.59
N ASP A 253 -12.36 -16.16 -5.55
CA ASP A 253 -11.68 -17.45 -5.42
C ASP A 253 -10.42 -17.56 -6.30
N GLN A 254 -10.06 -16.51 -7.04
CA GLN A 254 -8.94 -16.53 -7.97
C GLN A 254 -7.74 -15.72 -7.47
N PHE A 255 -6.62 -16.41 -7.25
CA PHE A 255 -5.32 -15.77 -6.95
C PHE A 255 -4.58 -15.48 -8.25
N TYR A 256 -4.61 -14.22 -8.69
CA TYR A 256 -3.87 -13.79 -9.89
C TYR A 256 -2.45 -13.37 -9.52
N ILE A 257 -1.45 -14.04 -10.10
CA ILE A 257 -0.03 -13.72 -9.94
C ILE A 257 0.36 -12.75 -11.06
N VAL A 258 0.84 -11.57 -10.68
CA VAL A 258 1.41 -10.60 -11.62
C VAL A 258 2.73 -11.15 -12.13
N ASN A 259 2.81 -11.42 -13.44
CA ASN A 259 4.05 -11.85 -14.05
C ASN A 259 5.01 -10.65 -14.17
N LYS A 260 6.18 -10.76 -13.52
CA LYS A 260 7.22 -9.72 -13.50
C LYS A 260 8.48 -10.16 -14.26
N ASP A 261 8.39 -11.18 -15.09
CA ASP A 261 9.50 -11.64 -15.91
C ASP A 261 9.71 -10.69 -17.09
N ILE A 262 10.92 -10.13 -17.20
CA ILE A 262 11.34 -9.43 -18.41
C ILE A 262 11.66 -10.54 -19.41
N GLN A 263 10.89 -10.65 -20.50
CA GLN A 263 11.28 -11.51 -21.60
C GLN A 263 12.60 -11.00 -22.16
N THR A 264 13.69 -11.68 -21.82
CA THR A 264 14.98 -11.50 -22.48
C THR A 264 14.84 -12.06 -23.88
N VAL A 265 14.63 -11.16 -24.85
CA VAL A 265 14.84 -11.45 -26.28
C VAL A 265 16.32 -11.31 -26.58
#